data_AF-A0A7Y6BTP8-F1
#
_entry.id   AF-A0A7Y6BTP8-F1
#
_cell.length_a   1.000
_cell.length_b   1.000
_cell.length_c   1.000
_cell.angle_alpha   90.00
_cell.angle_beta   90.00
_cell.angle_gamma   90.00
#
_symmetry.space_group_name_H-M   'P 1'
#
loop_
_entity.id
_entity.type
_entity.pdbx_description
1 polymer ?
#
loop_
_entity_poly.entity_id
_entity_poly.type
_entity_poly.pdbx_seq_one_letter_code
_entity_poly.pdbx_strand_id
1 'polypeptide(L)'
;MLLLNLNIIAAAFALMWISLLVSFSVKSKKKHTPISLDEKEEQPLVVYDNSVQSNPAIFSDWYELLEGDLKLESKIVFNPRWYRAAEGYKEFEGGCRSKGVTVVKESNLDFQVERPTIHFDDPVLMPLLWKKGYNIKVVKGRSFTDILSEVAPFTLIFLSVKDDGSQALNHKWQEKLANYGVHKLTREYLRSSYINVIWKKGERDYISLYEEVSDNVISKTLKPGHKIKGFTVPIHLEIKSAGYNSGNVSSIRVEGKEYSPDLRGMNVVVYDLMDSKVKRVHRVDTFVSVYEDNTIYCGYPEEAEL
;
A
#
# COMPACT_ATOMS: atom_id res chain seq x y z
N MET A 1 14.81 41.34 -42.80
CA MET A 1 15.62 41.83 -41.67
C MET A 1 14.78 42.19 -40.42
N LEU A 2 13.48 42.53 -40.54
CA LEU A 2 12.62 42.81 -39.36
C LEU A 2 12.22 41.60 -38.50
N LEU A 3 12.18 40.39 -39.06
CA LEU A 3 11.73 39.18 -38.33
C LEU A 3 12.73 38.65 -37.29
N LEU A 4 14.01 39.01 -37.39
CA LEU A 4 15.03 38.54 -36.44
C LEU A 4 14.93 39.26 -35.08
N ASN A 5 14.38 40.48 -35.05
CA ASN A 5 14.30 41.29 -33.82
C ASN A 5 13.17 40.85 -32.88
N LEU A 6 12.11 40.20 -33.36
CA LEU A 6 11.01 39.78 -32.48
C LEU A 6 11.39 38.63 -31.55
N ASN A 7 12.20 37.68 -32.04
CA ASN A 7 12.59 36.51 -31.24
C ASN A 7 13.55 36.87 -30.09
N ILE A 8 14.38 37.89 -30.28
CA ILE A 8 15.30 38.37 -29.24
C ILE A 8 14.52 39.07 -28.12
N ILE A 9 13.49 39.86 -28.47
CA ILE A 9 12.62 40.52 -27.50
C ILE A 9 11.80 39.49 -26.71
N ALA A 10 11.26 38.46 -27.37
CA ALA A 10 10.51 37.40 -26.70
C ALA A 10 11.37 36.60 -25.71
N ALA A 11 12.62 36.28 -26.08
CA ALA A 11 13.56 35.58 -25.20
C ALA A 11 13.96 36.43 -23.98
N ALA A 12 14.13 37.75 -24.16
CA ALA A 12 14.42 38.67 -23.07
C ALA A 12 13.25 38.77 -22.06
N PHE A 13 12.00 38.81 -22.55
CA PHE A 13 10.82 38.80 -21.68
C PHE A 13 10.67 37.47 -20.92
N ALA A 14 10.96 36.33 -21.56
CA ALA A 14 10.92 35.03 -20.90
C ALA A 14 11.95 34.91 -19.76
N LEU A 15 13.17 35.39 -19.98
CA LEU A 15 14.22 35.41 -18.95
C LEU A 15 13.89 36.38 -17.80
N MET A 16 13.25 37.52 -18.09
CA MET A 16 12.81 38.46 -17.07
C MET A 16 11.68 37.88 -16.20
N TRP A 17 10.76 37.10 -16.78
CA TRP A 17 9.72 36.39 -16.04
C TRP A 17 10.28 35.26 -15.15
N ILE A 18 11.29 34.52 -15.61
CA ILE A 18 11.98 33.50 -14.81
C ILE A 18 12.70 34.15 -13.62
N SER A 19 13.35 35.30 -13.81
CA SER A 19 13.99 36.06 -12.73
C SER A 19 12.98 36.56 -11.68
N LEU A 20 11.77 36.96 -12.11
CA LEU A 20 10.72 37.40 -11.17
C LEU A 20 10.18 36.22 -10.34
N LEU A 21 9.98 35.06 -10.96
CA LEU A 21 9.49 33.86 -10.26
C LEU A 21 10.50 33.30 -9.25
N VAL A 22 11.80 33.39 -9.53
CA VAL A 22 12.84 33.01 -8.56
C VAL A 22 12.89 33.97 -7.36
N SER A 23 12.51 35.23 -7.56
CA SER A 23 12.51 36.25 -6.50
C SER A 23 11.34 36.16 -5.53
N PHE A 24 10.24 35.50 -5.91
CA PHE A 24 9.10 35.23 -5.02
C PHE A 24 9.25 33.93 -4.20
N SER A 25 10.32 33.15 -4.41
CA SER A 25 10.64 31.96 -3.59
C SER A 25 11.49 32.31 -2.36
N VAL A 26 11.13 33.40 -1.66
CA VAL A 26 11.82 33.86 -0.44
C VAL A 26 10.95 33.56 0.79
N LYS A 27 11.37 32.52 1.52
CA LYS A 27 11.27 32.34 2.99
C LYS A 27 9.88 32.39 3.62
N SER A 28 9.16 31.26 3.55
CA SER A 28 8.39 30.80 4.72
C SER A 28 9.35 30.16 5.72
N LYS A 29 9.84 30.95 6.70
CA LYS A 29 10.50 30.41 7.89
C LYS A 29 9.45 29.73 8.76
N LYS A 30 9.13 28.46 8.51
CA LYS A 30 8.55 27.60 9.55
C LYS A 30 9.63 27.42 10.62
N LYS A 31 9.34 27.86 11.85
CA LYS A 31 10.16 27.54 13.03
C LYS A 31 10.13 26.02 13.18
N HIS A 32 11.22 25.35 12.79
CA HIS A 32 11.48 23.99 13.25
C HIS A 32 11.87 24.08 14.71
N THR A 33 10.93 23.72 15.58
CA THR A 33 11.25 23.31 16.95
C THR A 33 12.16 22.08 16.84
N PRO A 34 13.37 22.07 17.43
CA PRO A 34 14.16 20.85 17.50
C PRO A 34 13.39 19.84 18.34
N ILE A 35 12.93 18.77 17.71
CA ILE A 35 12.36 17.62 18.38
C ILE A 35 13.54 16.95 19.10
N SER A 36 13.54 16.97 20.43
CA SER A 36 14.49 16.18 21.21
C SER A 36 14.13 14.70 21.03
N LEU A 37 14.97 13.99 20.29
CA LEU A 37 14.91 12.53 20.19
C LEU A 37 15.65 11.95 21.38
N ASP A 38 14.98 11.87 22.52
CA ASP A 38 15.45 11.12 23.69
C ASP A 38 14.26 10.59 24.50
N GLU A 39 13.40 9.82 23.84
CA GLU A 39 12.54 8.85 24.53
C GLU A 39 12.58 7.55 23.74
N LYS A 40 13.05 6.47 24.39
CA LYS A 40 12.81 5.11 23.92
C LYS A 40 11.31 4.85 24.08
N GLU A 41 10.52 5.25 23.09
CA GLU A 41 9.14 4.80 22.97
C GLU A 41 9.19 3.28 22.74
N GLU A 42 8.86 2.52 23.78
CA GLU A 42 8.43 1.13 23.65
C GLU A 42 7.23 1.13 22.70
N GLN A 43 7.44 0.69 21.46
CA GLN A 43 6.35 0.56 20.50
C GLN A 43 5.29 -0.37 21.11
N PRO A 44 4.02 0.07 21.26
CA PRO A 44 2.99 -0.76 21.83
C PRO A 44 2.84 -2.01 20.96
N LEU A 45 2.93 -3.18 21.60
CA LEU A 45 2.67 -4.47 20.98
C LEU A 45 1.29 -4.40 20.32
N VAL A 46 1.25 -4.41 18.99
CA VAL A 46 0.01 -4.33 18.22
C VAL A 46 -0.83 -5.56 18.57
N VAL A 47 -1.89 -5.35 19.36
CA VAL A 47 -2.86 -6.39 19.70
C VAL A 47 -3.71 -6.64 18.45
N TYR A 48 -3.38 -7.70 17.71
CA TYR A 48 -4.13 -8.11 16.53
C TYR A 48 -5.47 -8.73 16.96
N ASP A 49 -6.58 -8.16 16.49
CA ASP A 49 -7.93 -8.70 16.70
C ASP A 49 -8.00 -10.19 16.26
N ASN A 50 -8.72 -10.97 17.07
CA ASN A 50 -8.73 -12.44 17.06
C ASN A 50 -9.80 -13.03 16.13
N SER A 51 -10.56 -12.20 15.41
CA SER A 51 -11.75 -12.63 14.67
C SER A 51 -11.53 -12.98 13.19
N VAL A 52 -10.34 -12.75 12.64
CA VAL A 52 -10.04 -13.11 11.25
C VAL A 52 -9.78 -14.62 11.16
N GLN A 53 -10.77 -15.37 10.69
CA GLN A 53 -10.62 -16.77 10.29
C GLN A 53 -9.39 -16.91 9.39
N SER A 54 -8.50 -17.84 9.74
CA SER A 54 -7.30 -18.13 8.95
C SER A 54 -7.72 -18.57 7.54
N ASN A 55 -7.25 -17.86 6.53
CA ASN A 55 -7.49 -18.21 5.14
C ASN A 55 -6.58 -19.40 4.78
N PRO A 56 -7.11 -20.61 4.55
CA PRO A 56 -6.28 -21.77 4.19
C PRO A 56 -5.47 -21.55 2.89
N ALA A 57 -5.82 -20.54 2.08
CA ALA A 57 -5.05 -20.14 0.91
C ALA A 57 -3.70 -19.47 1.23
N ILE A 58 -3.36 -19.21 2.51
CA ILE A 58 -2.08 -18.56 2.86
C ILE A 58 -0.87 -19.37 2.37
N PHE A 59 -0.95 -20.71 2.32
CA PHE A 59 0.20 -21.55 1.97
C PHE A 59 0.25 -21.99 0.50
N SER A 60 -0.80 -21.78 -0.31
CA SER A 60 -0.78 -22.23 -1.71
C SER A 60 0.36 -21.61 -2.51
N ASP A 61 0.60 -20.32 -2.25
CA ASP A 61 1.66 -19.56 -2.91
C ASP A 61 3.06 -20.01 -2.48
N TRP A 62 3.18 -20.40 -1.21
CA TRP A 62 4.40 -20.96 -0.66
C TRP A 62 4.70 -22.36 -1.22
N TYR A 63 3.68 -23.21 -1.41
CA TYR A 63 3.87 -24.53 -2.03
C TYR A 63 4.32 -24.44 -3.48
N GLU A 64 3.72 -23.56 -4.28
CA GLU A 64 4.16 -23.32 -5.66
C GLU A 64 5.64 -22.90 -5.69
N LEU A 65 6.07 -22.05 -4.75
CA LEU A 65 7.46 -21.64 -4.63
C LEU A 65 8.38 -22.80 -4.20
N LEU A 66 7.95 -23.66 -3.29
CA LEU A 66 8.68 -24.86 -2.84
C LEU A 66 8.86 -25.92 -3.92
N GLU A 67 7.92 -25.98 -4.87
CA GLU A 67 8.00 -26.89 -6.01
C GLU A 67 8.92 -26.39 -7.12
N GLY A 68 9.19 -25.07 -7.15
CA GLY A 68 10.01 -24.41 -8.16
C GLY A 68 11.36 -23.89 -7.65
N ASP A 69 11.51 -22.57 -7.65
CA ASP A 69 12.79 -21.83 -7.66
C ASP A 69 13.55 -21.73 -6.33
N LEU A 70 13.10 -22.40 -5.27
CA LEU A 70 13.78 -22.36 -3.98
C LEU A 70 15.10 -23.13 -4.03
N LYS A 71 16.21 -22.39 -4.02
CA LYS A 71 17.56 -22.97 -3.86
C LYS A 71 17.65 -23.68 -2.50
N LEU A 72 18.35 -24.81 -2.45
CA LEU A 72 18.54 -25.65 -1.24
C LEU A 72 19.04 -24.88 -0.01
N GLU A 73 19.77 -23.78 -0.18
CA GLU A 73 20.32 -22.98 0.92
C GLU A 73 19.37 -21.86 1.40
N SER A 74 18.15 -21.79 0.84
CA SER A 74 17.18 -20.75 1.20
C SER A 74 16.56 -21.04 2.56
N LYS A 75 16.40 -19.97 3.36
CA LYS A 75 15.65 -20.01 4.61
C LYS A 75 14.30 -19.32 4.43
N ILE A 76 13.26 -19.82 5.10
CA ILE A 76 11.95 -19.17 5.17
C ILE A 76 11.80 -18.58 6.57
N VAL A 77 11.57 -17.27 6.66
CA VAL A 77 11.33 -16.62 7.95
C VAL A 77 9.91 -16.88 8.39
N PHE A 78 9.77 -17.45 9.59
CA PHE A 78 8.49 -17.76 10.21
C PHE A 78 7.65 -16.49 10.40
N ASN A 79 6.43 -16.49 9.86
CA ASN A 79 5.44 -15.47 10.15
C ASN A 79 4.58 -15.91 11.34
N PRO A 80 4.53 -15.12 12.43
CA PRO A 80 3.68 -15.44 13.57
C PRO A 80 2.22 -15.66 13.18
N ARG A 81 1.68 -14.98 12.17
CA ARG A 81 0.28 -15.15 11.76
C ARG A 81 -0.05 -16.57 11.30
N TRP A 82 0.93 -17.37 10.90
CA TRP A 82 0.75 -18.76 10.50
C TRP A 82 0.26 -19.67 11.64
N TYR A 83 0.51 -19.34 12.92
CA TYR A 83 0.02 -20.17 14.04
C TYR A 83 -1.51 -20.28 14.05
N ARG A 84 -2.21 -19.28 13.51
CA ARG A 84 -3.68 -19.26 13.41
C ARG A 84 -4.21 -20.28 12.40
N ALA A 85 -3.35 -20.80 11.53
CA ALA A 85 -3.63 -21.86 10.56
C ALA A 85 -2.90 -23.16 10.97
N ALA A 86 -3.00 -23.55 12.25
CA ALA A 86 -2.14 -24.57 12.88
C ALA A 86 -2.00 -25.88 12.09
N GLU A 87 -3.05 -26.37 11.43
CA GLU A 87 -2.98 -27.56 10.55
C GLU A 87 -2.18 -27.27 9.27
N GLY A 88 -2.57 -26.24 8.51
CA GLY A 88 -1.87 -25.84 7.29
C GLY A 88 -0.39 -25.49 7.53
N TYR A 89 -0.05 -24.90 8.67
CA TYR A 89 1.34 -24.61 9.03
C TYR A 89 2.16 -25.89 9.25
N LYS A 90 1.59 -26.91 9.92
CA LYS A 90 2.30 -28.19 10.14
C LYS A 90 2.58 -28.90 8.82
N GLU A 91 1.61 -28.91 7.91
CA GLU A 91 1.78 -29.46 6.56
C GLU A 91 2.88 -28.70 5.81
N PHE A 92 2.83 -27.36 5.86
CA PHE A 92 3.81 -26.50 5.19
C PHE A 92 5.24 -26.72 5.74
N GLU A 93 5.40 -26.79 7.06
CA GLU A 93 6.69 -27.08 7.70
C GLU A 93 7.20 -28.48 7.34
N GLY A 94 6.31 -29.47 7.22
CA GLY A 94 6.62 -30.80 6.70
C GLY A 94 7.14 -30.75 5.25
N GLY A 95 6.45 -29.99 4.40
CA GLY A 95 6.85 -29.75 3.01
C GLY A 95 8.23 -29.11 2.90
N CYS A 96 8.49 -28.04 3.67
CA CYS A 96 9.80 -27.39 3.74
C CYS A 96 10.91 -28.37 4.11
N ARG A 97 10.72 -29.16 5.19
CA ARG A 97 11.70 -30.18 5.64
C ARG A 97 12.01 -31.21 4.55
N SER A 98 10.99 -31.70 3.84
CA SER A 98 11.17 -32.68 2.76
C SER A 98 12.00 -32.15 1.60
N LYS A 99 12.06 -30.82 1.43
CA LYS A 99 12.81 -30.12 0.37
C LYS A 99 14.15 -29.56 0.85
N GLY A 100 14.52 -29.80 2.11
CA GLY A 100 15.75 -29.22 2.71
C GLY A 100 15.65 -27.73 3.02
N VAL A 101 14.45 -27.13 2.93
CA VAL A 101 14.22 -25.71 3.25
C VAL A 101 13.99 -25.57 4.74
N THR A 102 14.72 -24.66 5.39
CA THR A 102 14.62 -24.44 6.83
C THR A 102 13.69 -23.27 7.14
N VAL A 103 12.66 -23.52 7.95
CA VAL A 103 11.82 -22.45 8.53
C VAL A 103 12.49 -21.97 9.82
N VAL A 104 12.76 -20.67 9.92
CA VAL A 104 13.51 -20.07 11.03
C VAL A 104 12.76 -18.88 11.62
N LYS A 105 12.86 -18.69 12.94
CA LYS A 105 12.41 -17.44 13.56
C LYS A 105 13.42 -16.34 13.24
N GLU A 106 12.93 -15.10 13.10
CA GLU A 106 13.78 -13.92 12.92
C GLU A 106 14.88 -13.83 13.99
N SER A 107 14.54 -14.08 15.25
CA SER A 107 15.49 -14.08 16.39
C SER A 107 16.62 -15.09 16.27
N ASN A 108 16.46 -16.11 15.43
CA ASN A 108 17.42 -17.20 15.27
C ASN A 108 18.32 -17.00 14.03
N LEU A 109 18.13 -15.90 13.30
CA LEU A 109 18.96 -15.57 12.15
C LEU A 109 20.14 -14.72 12.59
N ASP A 110 21.35 -15.28 12.48
CA ASP A 110 22.56 -14.47 12.50
C ASP A 110 22.81 -13.87 11.12
N PHE A 111 22.14 -12.75 10.85
CA PHE A 111 22.26 -12.01 9.60
C PHE A 111 23.68 -11.51 9.32
N GLN A 112 24.59 -11.47 10.32
CA GLN A 112 25.95 -10.98 10.13
C GLN A 112 26.92 -12.09 9.70
N VAL A 113 26.75 -13.29 10.24
CA VAL A 113 27.67 -14.40 9.99
C VAL A 113 27.24 -15.24 8.79
N GLU A 114 26.00 -15.69 8.74
CA GLU A 114 25.57 -16.68 7.74
C GLU A 114 25.13 -16.05 6.41
N ARG A 115 24.67 -14.79 6.46
CA ARG A 115 24.12 -14.02 5.32
C ARG A 115 23.27 -14.85 4.33
N PRO A 116 22.27 -15.64 4.77
CA PRO A 116 21.55 -16.56 3.87
C PRO A 116 20.60 -15.81 2.93
N THR A 117 20.22 -16.43 1.80
CA THR A 117 19.03 -15.98 1.07
C THR A 117 17.78 -16.33 1.88
N ILE A 118 16.92 -15.35 2.12
CA ILE A 118 15.74 -15.47 2.98
C ILE A 118 14.47 -15.17 2.20
N HIS A 119 13.43 -15.96 2.46
CA HIS A 119 12.09 -15.72 1.96
C HIS A 119 11.16 -15.40 3.11
N PHE A 120 10.26 -14.44 2.92
CA PHE A 120 9.35 -13.99 3.98
C PHE A 120 8.09 -13.35 3.38
N ASP A 121 6.98 -13.39 4.11
CA ASP A 121 5.71 -12.76 3.72
C ASP A 121 5.22 -11.70 4.73
N ASP A 122 6.00 -11.42 5.79
CA ASP A 122 5.78 -10.29 6.68
C ASP A 122 6.63 -9.08 6.23
N PRO A 123 6.03 -8.06 5.61
CA PRO A 123 6.77 -6.90 5.12
C PRO A 123 7.47 -6.12 6.24
N VAL A 124 7.06 -6.27 7.51
CA VAL A 124 7.71 -5.61 8.66
C VAL A 124 9.20 -5.98 8.79
N LEU A 125 9.63 -7.10 8.19
CA LEU A 125 11.04 -7.48 8.12
C LEU A 125 11.86 -6.60 7.16
N MET A 126 11.25 -5.93 6.18
CA MET A 126 11.98 -5.19 5.15
C MET A 126 12.93 -4.12 5.72
N PRO A 127 12.51 -3.23 6.65
CA PRO A 127 13.41 -2.25 7.25
C PRO A 127 14.59 -2.87 8.02
N LEU A 128 14.35 -4.00 8.71
CA LEU A 128 15.41 -4.72 9.40
C LEU A 128 16.44 -5.25 8.42
N LEU A 129 15.98 -5.89 7.35
CA LEU A 129 16.84 -6.50 6.34
C LEU A 129 17.66 -5.47 5.57
N TRP A 130 17.07 -4.33 5.20
CA TRP A 130 17.83 -3.21 4.63
C TRP A 130 18.94 -2.72 5.56
N LYS A 131 18.66 -2.57 6.86
CA LYS A 131 19.68 -2.19 7.86
C LYS A 131 20.80 -3.23 7.99
N LYS A 132 20.53 -4.48 7.61
CA LYS A 132 21.51 -5.59 7.61
C LYS A 132 22.21 -5.77 6.26
N GLY A 133 22.02 -4.86 5.29
CA GLY A 133 22.67 -4.92 3.98
C GLY A 133 22.11 -6.01 3.07
N TYR A 134 20.79 -6.15 3.06
CA TYR A 134 20.06 -7.03 2.14
C TYR A 134 19.31 -6.21 1.09
N ASN A 135 19.40 -6.67 -0.15
CA ASN A 135 18.47 -6.31 -1.21
C ASN A 135 17.19 -7.14 -1.07
N ILE A 136 16.06 -6.56 -1.47
CA ILE A 136 14.74 -7.23 -1.39
C ILE A 136 14.07 -7.17 -2.75
N LYS A 137 13.58 -8.30 -3.22
CA LYS A 137 12.72 -8.40 -4.41
C LYS A 137 11.40 -9.08 -4.07
N VAL A 138 10.36 -8.76 -4.83
CA VAL A 138 9.09 -9.51 -4.78
C VAL A 138 9.29 -10.79 -5.58
N VAL A 139 8.94 -11.92 -4.98
CA VAL A 139 8.93 -13.24 -5.64
C VAL A 139 7.56 -13.54 -6.18
N LYS A 140 6.53 -13.36 -5.33
CA LYS A 140 5.15 -13.59 -5.68
C LYS A 140 4.25 -12.62 -4.93
N GLY A 141 3.27 -12.06 -5.61
CA GLY A 141 2.27 -11.21 -4.99
C GLY A 141 1.70 -10.21 -5.97
N ARG A 142 0.71 -9.45 -5.51
CA ARG A 142 0.01 -8.45 -6.30
C ARG A 142 0.32 -7.07 -5.78
N SER A 143 0.79 -6.20 -6.66
CA SER A 143 0.91 -4.78 -6.36
C SER A 143 -0.47 -4.14 -6.26
N PHE A 144 -0.54 -2.95 -5.67
CA PHE A 144 -1.78 -2.19 -5.61
C PHE A 144 -2.33 -1.88 -7.02
N THR A 145 -1.47 -1.64 -8.00
CA THR A 145 -1.92 -1.47 -9.39
C THR A 145 -2.44 -2.76 -10.00
N ASP A 146 -1.89 -3.92 -9.65
CA ASP A 146 -2.41 -5.21 -10.12
C ASP A 146 -3.83 -5.42 -9.60
N ILE A 147 -4.05 -5.20 -8.29
CA ILE A 147 -5.38 -5.23 -7.67
C ILE A 147 -6.37 -4.34 -8.44
N LEU A 148 -6.03 -3.07 -8.71
CA LEU A 148 -6.93 -2.14 -9.39
C LEU A 148 -7.15 -2.50 -10.87
N SER A 149 -6.16 -3.09 -11.53
CA SER A 149 -6.21 -3.49 -12.93
C SER A 149 -7.04 -4.76 -13.16
N GLU A 150 -6.98 -5.74 -12.26
CA GLU A 150 -7.68 -7.03 -12.32
C GLU A 150 -9.20 -6.92 -12.07
N VAL A 151 -9.66 -5.80 -11.51
CA VAL A 151 -11.09 -5.56 -11.26
C VAL A 151 -11.87 -5.52 -12.58
N ALA A 152 -13.03 -6.17 -12.65
CA ALA A 152 -13.88 -6.13 -13.84
C ALA A 152 -14.37 -4.71 -14.17
N PRO A 153 -14.64 -4.38 -15.45
CA PRO A 153 -15.36 -3.16 -15.81
C PRO A 153 -16.70 -3.02 -15.08
N PHE A 154 -17.24 -1.80 -15.06
CA PHE A 154 -18.50 -1.48 -14.38
C PHE A 154 -18.46 -1.80 -12.88
N THR A 155 -17.39 -1.39 -12.23
CA THR A 155 -17.16 -1.64 -10.80
C THR A 155 -16.90 -0.33 -10.06
N LEU A 156 -17.40 -0.25 -8.82
CA LEU A 156 -17.00 0.78 -7.88
C LEU A 156 -15.89 0.26 -6.97
N ILE A 157 -14.87 1.07 -6.75
CA ILE A 157 -13.74 0.78 -5.87
C ILE A 157 -13.74 1.84 -4.77
N PHE A 158 -13.79 1.39 -3.53
CA PHE A 158 -13.79 2.25 -2.35
C PHE A 158 -12.44 2.12 -1.65
N LEU A 159 -11.79 3.25 -1.38
CA LEU A 159 -10.52 3.31 -0.67
C LEU A 159 -10.72 4.09 0.62
N SER A 160 -10.28 3.51 1.74
CA SER A 160 -10.17 4.22 3.02
C SER A 160 -8.83 3.89 3.69
N VAL A 161 -8.14 4.92 4.16
CA VAL A 161 -6.84 4.76 4.84
C VAL A 161 -7.01 4.69 6.36
N LYS A 162 -6.23 3.82 7.01
CA LYS A 162 -6.02 3.79 8.46
C LYS A 162 -4.52 3.92 8.74
N ASP A 163 -4.18 4.69 9.77
CA ASP A 163 -2.80 5.03 10.15
C ASP A 163 -2.05 5.77 9.04
N ASP A 164 -1.47 5.08 8.05
CA ASP A 164 -0.74 5.69 6.93
C ASP A 164 -1.06 5.06 5.57
N GLY A 165 -1.34 5.91 4.59
CA GLY A 165 -1.65 5.55 3.20
C GLY A 165 -0.53 5.86 2.19
N SER A 166 0.59 6.43 2.63
CA SER A 166 1.38 7.31 1.76
C SER A 166 2.88 7.01 1.72
N GLN A 167 3.44 6.39 2.76
CA GLN A 167 4.87 6.31 2.97
C GLN A 167 5.61 5.56 1.85
N ALA A 168 5.05 4.44 1.38
CA ALA A 168 5.59 3.65 0.28
C ALA A 168 5.32 4.24 -1.12
N LEU A 169 4.52 5.32 -1.22
CA LEU A 169 4.16 5.95 -2.49
C LEU A 169 5.24 6.95 -2.95
N ASN A 170 6.32 6.44 -3.55
CA ASN A 170 7.26 7.30 -4.27
C ASN A 170 6.62 7.93 -5.53
N HIS A 171 7.32 8.88 -6.17
CA HIS A 171 6.80 9.58 -7.36
C HIS A 171 6.34 8.63 -8.48
N LYS A 172 7.10 7.55 -8.74
CA LYS A 172 6.74 6.54 -9.75
C LYS A 172 5.42 5.84 -9.42
N TRP A 173 5.18 5.53 -8.14
CA TRP A 173 3.92 4.93 -7.70
C TRP A 173 2.77 5.91 -7.72
N GLN A 174 2.98 7.17 -7.33
CA GLN A 174 1.96 8.21 -7.41
C GLN A 174 1.48 8.41 -8.86
N GLU A 175 2.41 8.52 -9.82
CA GLU A 175 2.09 8.64 -11.24
C GLU A 175 1.30 7.42 -11.74
N LYS A 176 1.72 6.21 -11.36
CA LYS A 176 0.99 4.98 -11.69
C LYS A 176 -0.43 5.01 -11.14
N LEU A 177 -0.60 5.34 -9.85
CA LEU A 177 -1.89 5.31 -9.16
C LEU A 177 -2.84 6.43 -9.63
N ALA A 178 -2.30 7.55 -10.11
CA ALA A 178 -3.10 8.59 -10.76
C ALA A 178 -3.87 8.06 -11.98
N ASN A 179 -3.29 7.10 -12.73
CA ASN A 179 -3.99 6.47 -13.86
C ASN A 179 -5.19 5.61 -13.42
N TYR A 180 -5.28 5.27 -12.13
CA TYR A 180 -6.39 4.52 -11.53
C TYR A 180 -7.33 5.42 -10.71
N GLY A 181 -7.18 6.75 -10.80
CA GLY A 181 -8.04 7.70 -10.10
C GLY A 181 -7.58 8.09 -8.70
N VAL A 182 -6.37 7.74 -8.27
CA VAL A 182 -5.78 8.16 -6.99
C VAL A 182 -4.84 9.34 -7.26
N HIS A 183 -5.35 10.57 -7.15
CA HIS A 183 -4.61 11.76 -7.55
C HIS A 183 -4.07 12.58 -6.37
N LYS A 184 -4.82 12.64 -5.27
CA LYS A 184 -4.49 13.50 -4.12
C LYS A 184 -3.55 12.86 -3.11
N LEU A 185 -3.53 11.53 -3.02
CA LEU A 185 -2.71 10.85 -2.03
C LEU A 185 -1.25 10.78 -2.49
N THR A 186 -0.45 11.67 -1.93
CA THR A 186 1.00 11.74 -2.12
C THR A 186 1.73 11.46 -0.81
N ARG A 187 3.04 11.24 -0.89
CA ARG A 187 3.94 11.03 0.25
C ARG A 187 3.99 12.21 1.24
N GLU A 188 3.51 13.38 0.84
CA GLU A 188 3.43 14.56 1.71
C GLU A 188 2.34 14.42 2.77
N TYR A 189 1.36 13.54 2.55
CA TYR A 189 0.24 13.29 3.45
C TYR A 189 0.52 12.10 4.38
N LEU A 190 1.70 12.11 5.00
CA LEU A 190 2.11 11.10 5.97
C LEU A 190 1.10 11.04 7.11
N ARG A 191 0.53 9.85 7.33
CA ARG A 191 -0.46 9.58 8.37
C ARG A 191 -1.74 10.41 8.29
N SER A 192 -2.05 11.01 7.15
CA SER A 192 -3.32 11.72 6.93
C SER A 192 -4.46 10.74 6.65
N SER A 193 -5.68 11.18 6.92
CA SER A 193 -6.90 10.48 6.50
C SER A 193 -7.09 10.61 5.00
N TYR A 194 -7.57 9.56 4.35
CA TYR A 194 -7.83 9.55 2.91
C TYR A 194 -9.02 8.66 2.56
N ILE A 195 -9.91 9.19 1.70
CA ILE A 195 -11.00 8.43 1.09
C ILE A 195 -11.06 8.68 -0.42
N ASN A 196 -11.38 7.63 -1.18
CA ASN A 196 -11.65 7.74 -2.60
C ASN A 196 -12.76 6.79 -3.02
N VAL A 197 -13.61 7.26 -3.94
CA VAL A 197 -14.64 6.48 -4.60
C VAL A 197 -14.35 6.52 -6.09
N ILE A 198 -13.89 5.41 -6.63
CA ILE A 198 -13.48 5.28 -8.03
C ILE A 198 -14.52 4.45 -8.78
N TRP A 199 -14.87 4.88 -9.98
CA TRP A 199 -15.64 4.09 -10.93
C TRP A 199 -14.72 3.60 -12.04
N LYS A 200 -14.55 2.27 -12.13
CA LYS A 200 -13.96 1.62 -13.30
C LYS A 200 -15.05 1.45 -14.34
N LYS A 201 -15.13 2.39 -15.28
CA LYS A 201 -16.17 2.44 -16.32
C LYS A 201 -15.92 1.44 -17.44
N GLY A 202 -14.66 1.16 -17.75
CA GLY A 202 -14.23 0.24 -18.79
C GLY A 202 -12.93 -0.47 -18.39
N GLU A 203 -12.31 -1.19 -19.32
CA GLU A 203 -11.08 -1.96 -19.04
C GLU A 203 -9.93 -1.12 -18.46
N ARG A 204 -9.79 0.13 -18.93
CA ARG A 204 -8.71 1.06 -18.53
C ARG A 204 -9.22 2.46 -18.23
N ASP A 205 -10.53 2.62 -18.05
CA ASP A 205 -11.17 3.93 -17.82
C ASP A 205 -11.59 4.03 -16.34
N TYR A 206 -10.84 4.84 -15.59
CA TYR A 206 -11.00 5.05 -14.15
C TYR A 206 -11.39 6.50 -13.89
N ILE A 207 -12.49 6.68 -13.17
CA ILE A 207 -12.99 8.01 -12.82
C ILE A 207 -13.08 8.09 -11.30
N SER A 208 -12.25 8.92 -10.68
CA SER A 208 -12.48 9.28 -9.28
C SER A 208 -13.75 10.13 -9.17
N LEU A 209 -14.81 9.56 -8.60
CA LEU A 209 -16.07 10.25 -8.35
C LEU A 209 -15.92 11.19 -7.15
N TYR A 210 -15.19 10.76 -6.13
CA TYR A 210 -14.93 11.53 -4.92
C TYR A 210 -13.53 11.22 -4.41
N GLU A 211 -12.75 12.24 -4.04
CA GLU A 211 -11.43 12.05 -3.45
C GLU A 211 -11.14 13.17 -2.45
N GLU A 212 -10.74 12.78 -1.24
CA GLU A 212 -10.43 13.71 -0.15
C GLU A 212 -9.25 13.19 0.68
N VAL A 213 -8.40 14.12 1.09
CA VAL A 213 -7.27 13.92 2.01
C VAL A 213 -7.35 15.00 3.08
N SER A 214 -7.07 14.66 4.34
CA SER A 214 -7.18 15.58 5.46
C SER A 214 -6.37 15.10 6.67
N ASP A 215 -5.87 16.04 7.47
CA ASP A 215 -5.25 15.71 8.77
C ASP A 215 -6.28 15.37 9.85
N ASN A 216 -7.57 15.60 9.57
CA ASN A 216 -8.69 15.27 10.46
C ASN A 216 -9.45 14.03 9.97
N VAL A 217 -10.36 13.51 10.79
CA VAL A 217 -11.31 12.48 10.37
C VAL A 217 -12.13 12.98 9.18
N ILE A 218 -12.27 12.15 8.15
CA ILE A 218 -13.15 12.42 7.00
C ILE A 218 -14.16 11.31 6.86
N SER A 219 -15.37 11.68 6.43
CA SER A 219 -16.45 10.74 6.18
C SER A 219 -17.34 11.20 5.04
N LYS A 220 -17.88 10.25 4.28
CA LYS A 220 -18.77 10.52 3.17
C LYS A 220 -19.91 9.50 3.16
N THR A 221 -21.13 9.99 3.01
CA THR A 221 -22.32 9.17 2.78
C THR A 221 -22.87 9.46 1.39
N LEU A 222 -23.01 8.43 0.57
CA LEU A 222 -23.66 8.49 -0.75
C LEU A 222 -24.91 7.63 -0.69
N LYS A 223 -26.07 8.23 -0.98
CA LYS A 223 -27.35 7.53 -1.02
C LYS A 223 -27.68 7.12 -2.46
N PRO A 224 -28.49 6.06 -2.67
CA PRO A 224 -29.00 5.72 -3.99
C PRO A 224 -29.65 6.93 -4.68
N GLY A 225 -29.36 7.12 -5.97
CA GLY A 225 -29.86 8.23 -6.77
C GLY A 225 -28.99 9.51 -6.73
N HIS A 226 -28.01 9.61 -5.81
CA HIS A 226 -27.08 10.75 -5.79
C HIS A 226 -26.28 10.82 -7.10
N LYS A 227 -26.24 11.99 -7.74
CA LYS A 227 -25.44 12.24 -8.95
C LYS A 227 -24.09 12.90 -8.63
N ILE A 228 -22.99 12.29 -9.06
CA ILE A 228 -21.63 12.81 -8.89
C ILE A 228 -20.88 12.68 -10.22
N LYS A 229 -20.39 13.80 -10.78
CA LYS A 229 -19.70 13.82 -12.09
C LYS A 229 -20.47 13.08 -13.19
N GLY A 230 -21.81 13.19 -13.18
CA GLY A 230 -22.68 12.52 -14.15
C GLY A 230 -22.99 11.05 -13.86
N PHE A 231 -22.36 10.43 -12.86
CA PHE A 231 -22.66 9.08 -12.40
C PHE A 231 -23.79 9.09 -11.37
N THR A 232 -24.80 8.25 -11.53
CA THR A 232 -25.86 8.04 -10.53
C THR A 232 -25.47 6.86 -9.64
N VAL A 233 -25.23 7.14 -8.35
CA VAL A 233 -24.86 6.13 -7.36
C VAL A 233 -26.05 5.18 -7.15
N PRO A 234 -25.90 3.86 -7.38
CA PRO A 234 -27.01 2.92 -7.26
C PRO A 234 -27.18 2.34 -5.85
N ILE A 235 -26.26 2.63 -4.95
CA ILE A 235 -26.14 2.02 -3.62
C ILE A 235 -26.10 3.05 -2.49
N HIS A 236 -26.36 2.59 -1.27
CA HIS A 236 -26.02 3.31 -0.06
C HIS A 236 -24.60 2.96 0.39
N LEU A 237 -23.72 3.96 0.39
CA LEU A 237 -22.32 3.86 0.80
C LEU A 237 -22.05 4.82 1.97
N GLU A 238 -21.42 4.32 3.02
CA GLU A 238 -20.80 5.12 4.07
C GLU A 238 -19.31 4.78 4.14
N ILE A 239 -18.46 5.78 3.97
CA ILE A 239 -17.01 5.60 4.05
C ILE A 239 -16.42 6.59 5.04
N LYS A 240 -15.49 6.12 5.88
CA LYS A 240 -14.80 6.91 6.89
C LYS A 240 -13.34 6.53 6.94
N SER A 241 -12.47 7.54 7.04
CA SER A 241 -11.04 7.40 7.26
C SER A 241 -10.61 8.33 8.39
N ALA A 242 -9.72 7.83 9.24
CA ALA A 242 -8.94 8.60 10.19
C ALA A 242 -7.49 8.10 10.15
N GLY A 243 -6.59 9.01 9.80
CA GLY A 243 -5.15 8.81 9.92
C GLY A 243 -4.71 8.57 11.38
N TYR A 244 -3.42 8.28 11.57
CA TYR A 244 -2.88 7.90 12.88
C TYR A 244 -3.26 8.88 14.00
N ASN A 245 -3.07 10.18 13.75
CA ASN A 245 -3.27 11.24 14.75
C ASN A 245 -4.73 11.67 14.91
N SER A 246 -5.65 11.19 14.06
CA SER A 246 -7.03 11.67 14.01
C SER A 246 -8.07 10.63 14.37
N GLY A 247 -7.67 9.43 14.80
CA GLY A 247 -8.59 8.40 15.30
C GLY A 247 -8.26 6.99 14.82
N ASN A 248 -7.33 6.86 13.86
CA ASN A 248 -6.77 5.59 13.44
C ASN A 248 -7.83 4.53 13.10
N VAL A 249 -8.74 4.85 12.16
CA VAL A 249 -9.87 4.00 11.79
C VAL A 249 -10.15 4.04 10.28
N SER A 250 -10.54 2.90 9.71
CA SER A 250 -11.07 2.76 8.37
C SER A 250 -12.39 2.00 8.42
N SER A 251 -13.45 2.58 7.87
CA SER A 251 -14.77 1.95 7.74
C SER A 251 -15.32 2.18 6.33
N ILE A 252 -15.83 1.11 5.72
CA ILE A 252 -16.46 1.11 4.40
C ILE A 252 -17.70 0.23 4.51
N ARG A 253 -18.86 0.86 4.64
CA ARG A 253 -20.16 0.18 4.72
C ARG A 253 -20.92 0.32 3.42
N VAL A 254 -21.33 -0.82 2.87
CA VAL A 254 -22.13 -0.93 1.65
C VAL A 254 -23.46 -1.56 2.03
N GLU A 255 -24.56 -0.86 1.76
CA GLU A 255 -25.92 -1.28 2.17
C GLU A 255 -26.00 -1.60 3.67
N GLY A 256 -25.33 -0.78 4.49
CA GLY A 256 -25.31 -0.90 5.95
C GLY A 256 -24.37 -1.99 6.51
N LYS A 257 -23.77 -2.84 5.67
CA LYS A 257 -22.82 -3.88 6.11
C LYS A 257 -21.37 -3.38 6.01
N GLU A 258 -20.59 -3.57 7.06
CA GLU A 258 -19.15 -3.25 7.11
C GLU A 258 -18.32 -4.24 6.28
N TYR A 259 -17.39 -3.71 5.48
CA TYR A 259 -16.48 -4.48 4.65
C TYR A 259 -15.01 -4.07 4.79
N SER A 260 -14.71 -2.94 5.44
CA SER A 260 -13.31 -2.58 5.74
C SER A 260 -12.75 -3.57 6.78
N PRO A 261 -11.54 -4.13 6.56
CA PRO A 261 -10.88 -4.92 7.60
C PRO A 261 -10.34 -4.05 8.75
N ASP A 262 -10.38 -2.72 8.60
CA ASP A 262 -9.89 -1.76 9.60
C ASP A 262 -8.43 -2.04 10.01
N LEU A 263 -7.57 -2.30 9.02
CA LEU A 263 -6.15 -2.56 9.23
C LEU A 263 -5.30 -1.39 8.71
N ARG A 264 -4.09 -1.20 9.26
CA ARG A 264 -3.14 -0.17 8.81
C ARG A 264 -2.92 -0.25 7.30
N GLY A 265 -2.87 0.91 6.64
CA GLY A 265 -2.66 1.02 5.21
C GLY A 265 -3.93 1.43 4.48
N MET A 266 -3.97 1.09 3.19
CA MET A 266 -5.15 1.24 2.35
C MET A 266 -6.06 0.04 2.47
N ASN A 267 -7.31 0.29 2.84
CA ASN A 267 -8.38 -0.69 2.87
C ASN A 267 -9.22 -0.49 1.60
N VAL A 268 -9.38 -1.54 0.81
CA VAL A 268 -9.97 -1.48 -0.53
C VAL A 268 -11.19 -2.40 -0.58
N VAL A 269 -12.34 -1.87 -1.00
CA VAL A 269 -13.56 -2.66 -1.21
C VAL A 269 -14.01 -2.51 -2.65
N VAL A 270 -14.26 -3.63 -3.32
CA VAL A 270 -14.62 -3.71 -4.74
C VAL A 270 -16.07 -4.16 -4.86
N TYR A 271 -16.92 -3.28 -5.40
CA TYR A 271 -18.36 -3.51 -5.59
C TYR A 271 -18.74 -3.59 -7.07
N ASP A 272 -19.14 -4.77 -7.49
CA ASP A 272 -19.56 -5.06 -8.86
C ASP A 272 -20.97 -4.54 -9.09
N LEU A 273 -21.14 -3.64 -10.06
CA LEU A 273 -22.44 -3.02 -10.37
C LEU A 273 -23.38 -3.97 -11.10
N MET A 274 -22.85 -4.96 -11.82
CA MET A 274 -23.64 -5.92 -12.59
C MET A 274 -24.30 -6.92 -11.66
N ASP A 275 -23.53 -7.44 -10.71
CA ASP A 275 -24.01 -8.40 -9.70
C ASP A 275 -24.58 -7.74 -8.45
N SER A 276 -24.46 -6.41 -8.33
CA SER A 276 -24.91 -5.63 -7.17
C SER A 276 -24.37 -6.15 -5.83
N LYS A 277 -23.10 -6.55 -5.78
CA LYS A 277 -22.47 -7.09 -4.56
C LYS A 277 -21.00 -6.74 -4.43
N VAL A 278 -20.50 -6.72 -3.20
CA VAL A 278 -19.06 -6.69 -2.92
C VAL A 278 -18.44 -8.01 -3.38
N LYS A 279 -17.45 -7.93 -4.27
CA LYS A 279 -16.73 -9.09 -4.82
C LYS A 279 -15.45 -9.40 -4.07
N ARG A 280 -14.72 -8.36 -3.70
CA ARG A 280 -13.40 -8.48 -3.10
C ARG A 280 -13.17 -7.39 -2.06
N VAL A 281 -12.38 -7.74 -1.06
CA VAL A 281 -11.85 -6.84 -0.05
C VAL A 281 -10.34 -7.07 -0.04
N HIS A 282 -9.58 -6.00 -0.19
CA HIS A 282 -8.12 -6.05 -0.20
C HIS A 282 -7.55 -5.09 0.84
N ARG A 283 -6.31 -5.33 1.20
CA ARG A 283 -5.52 -4.43 2.04
C ARG A 283 -4.11 -4.32 1.48
N VAL A 284 -3.59 -3.11 1.45
CA VAL A 284 -2.20 -2.80 1.10
C VAL A 284 -1.59 -1.99 2.23
N ASP A 285 -0.61 -2.56 2.94
CA ASP A 285 0.09 -1.87 4.04
C ASP A 285 1.14 -0.89 3.50
N THR A 286 0.66 0.25 3.01
CA THR A 286 1.43 1.33 2.39
C THR A 286 2.39 2.06 3.32
N PHE A 287 2.43 1.70 4.60
CA PHE A 287 3.51 2.11 5.50
C PHE A 287 4.84 1.42 5.11
N VAL A 288 4.76 0.16 4.65
CA VAL A 288 5.93 -0.70 4.40
C VAL A 288 6.06 -1.07 2.92
N SER A 289 4.96 -1.37 2.25
CA SER A 289 4.98 -1.86 0.87
C SER A 289 3.75 -1.39 0.08
N VAL A 290 3.83 -1.48 -1.24
CA VAL A 290 2.71 -1.22 -2.16
C VAL A 290 2.08 -2.51 -2.68
N TYR A 291 2.29 -3.63 -1.96
CA TYR A 291 1.79 -4.95 -2.32
C TYR A 291 0.77 -5.42 -1.30
N GLU A 292 -0.10 -6.33 -1.73
CA GLU A 292 -1.11 -6.94 -0.88
C GLU A 292 -0.50 -7.75 0.26
N ASP A 293 -1.27 -7.94 1.33
CA ASP A 293 -0.96 -8.92 2.37
C ASP A 293 -0.67 -10.31 1.76
N ASN A 294 0.26 -11.06 2.38
CA ASN A 294 0.78 -12.37 1.94
C ASN A 294 1.65 -12.35 0.67
N THR A 295 2.08 -11.17 0.18
CA THR A 295 3.15 -11.08 -0.82
C THR A 295 4.42 -11.74 -0.28
N ILE A 296 5.00 -12.64 -1.06
CA ILE A 296 6.26 -13.31 -0.75
C ILE A 296 7.42 -12.50 -1.32
N TYR A 297 8.35 -12.17 -0.45
CA TYR A 297 9.58 -11.45 -0.73
C TYR A 297 10.79 -12.38 -0.62
N CYS A 298 11.86 -12.03 -1.32
CA CYS A 298 13.18 -12.63 -1.18
C CYS A 298 14.18 -11.55 -0.81
N GLY A 299 14.78 -11.69 0.36
CA GLY A 299 15.96 -10.94 0.78
C GLY A 299 17.24 -11.67 0.39
N TYR A 300 18.20 -10.97 -0.19
CA TYR A 300 19.53 -11.50 -0.49
C TYR A 300 20.61 -10.47 -0.12
N PRO A 301 21.80 -10.90 0.35
CA PRO A 301 22.87 -9.97 0.71
C PRO A 301 23.30 -9.09 -0.46
N GLU A 302 23.71 -7.84 -0.20
CA GLU A 302 24.20 -6.91 -1.24
C GLU A 302 25.39 -7.45 -2.05
N GLU A 303 26.28 -8.21 -1.40
CA GLU A 303 27.45 -8.82 -2.05
C GLU A 303 27.09 -9.98 -2.99
N ALA A 304 25.87 -10.51 -2.87
CA ALA A 304 25.33 -11.53 -3.75
C ALA A 304 24.57 -10.86 -4.91
N GLU A 305 25.24 -10.03 -5.71
CA GLU A 305 24.71 -9.70 -7.02
C GLU A 305 24.71 -10.99 -7.87
N LEU A 306 23.51 -11.39 -8.31
CA LEU A 306 23.26 -12.51 -9.22
C LEU A 306 23.72 -12.20 -10.64
#